data_AF-A0A5P2DUN6-F1
#
_entry.id   AF-A0A5P2DUN6-F1
#
_cell.length_a   1.000
_cell.length_b   1.000
_cell.length_c   1.000
_cell.angle_alpha   90.00
_cell.angle_beta   90.00
_cell.angle_gamma   90.00
#
_symmetry.space_group_name_H-M   'P 1'
#
loop_
_entity.id
_entity.type
_entity.pdbx_description
1 polymer ?
#
loop_
_entity_poly.entity_id
_entity_poly.type
_entity_poly.pdbx_seq_one_letter_code
_entity_poly.pdbx_strand_id
1 'polypeptide(L)'
;MTVELANAGFRTTIEKLRLHSWLLGPGQPTEVIDCFPEANGDFTLIVDDRADTHISSADGRLYLGWFPDGRPGAEDDGWVLAVTGTANVPGYRIVFDPQTPARLVAATVSEVLATARRQH
;
A
#
# COMPACT_ATOMS: atom_id res chain seq x y z
N MET A 1 -56.34 8.63 21.96
CA MET A 1 -55.36 8.18 20.94
C MET A 1 -53.98 8.51 21.48
N THR A 2 -53.32 7.53 22.09
CA THR A 2 -51.96 7.66 22.63
C THR A 2 -50.96 7.34 21.51
N VAL A 3 -50.14 8.31 21.13
CA VAL A 3 -49.04 8.09 20.19
C VAL A 3 -47.90 7.44 20.98
N GLU A 4 -47.69 6.14 20.79
CA GLU A 4 -46.42 5.53 21.14
C GLU A 4 -45.36 6.08 20.18
N LEU A 5 -44.48 6.93 20.69
CA LEU A 5 -43.21 7.21 20.04
C LEU A 5 -42.38 5.94 20.12
N ALA A 6 -42.45 5.11 19.07
CA ALA A 6 -41.55 3.99 18.90
C ALA A 6 -40.12 4.53 19.03
N ASN A 7 -39.48 4.16 20.13
CA ASN A 7 -38.15 4.60 20.49
C ASN A 7 -37.16 3.95 19.52
N ALA A 8 -37.02 4.53 18.32
CA ALA A 8 -36.00 4.20 17.34
C ALA A 8 -34.64 4.79 17.77
N GLY A 9 -34.32 4.68 19.06
CA GLY A 9 -33.04 5.10 19.61
C GLY A 9 -31.93 4.15 19.17
N PHE A 10 -30.76 4.72 18.88
CA PHE A 10 -29.54 3.98 18.62
C PHE A 10 -29.25 3.02 19.78
N ARG A 11 -29.46 1.71 19.57
CA ARG A 11 -29.15 0.66 20.55
C ARG A 11 -27.75 0.13 20.26
N THR A 12 -26.81 0.49 21.12
CA THR A 12 -25.43 -0.01 21.08
C THR A 12 -25.02 -0.51 22.47
N THR A 13 -24.00 -1.36 22.54
CA THR A 13 -23.45 -1.83 23.81
C THR A 13 -22.31 -0.91 24.23
N ILE A 14 -21.97 -0.88 25.53
CA ILE A 14 -20.79 -0.15 26.02
C ILE A 14 -19.51 -0.62 25.30
N GLU A 15 -19.43 -1.90 24.95
CA GLU A 15 -18.32 -2.46 24.18
C GLU A 15 -18.19 -1.87 22.78
N LYS A 16 -19.31 -1.64 22.08
CA LYS A 16 -19.35 -0.99 20.76
C LYS A 16 -19.11 0.52 20.81
N LEU A 17 -19.12 1.12 22.00
CA LEU A 17 -18.78 2.52 22.24
C LEU A 17 -17.31 2.71 22.66
N ARG A 18 -16.55 1.61 22.83
CA ARG A 18 -15.13 1.72 23.18
C ARG A 18 -14.35 2.38 22.06
N LEU A 19 -13.45 3.27 22.44
CA LEU A 19 -12.54 3.92 21.50
C LEU A 19 -11.56 2.88 20.93
N HIS A 20 -11.37 2.92 19.62
CA HIS A 20 -10.35 2.12 18.95
C HIS A 20 -9.00 2.84 18.99
N SER A 21 -7.94 2.08 19.22
CA SER A 21 -6.59 2.50 18.88
C SER A 21 -6.34 2.25 17.40
N TRP A 22 -5.71 3.20 16.72
CA TRP A 22 -5.37 3.11 15.30
C TRP A 22 -3.86 3.02 15.13
N LEU A 23 -3.42 2.29 14.11
CA LEU A 23 -2.03 2.28 13.68
C LEU A 23 -1.74 3.61 12.97
N LEU A 24 -0.77 4.36 13.50
CA LEU A 24 -0.38 5.67 12.98
C LEU A 24 1.12 5.72 12.74
N GLY A 25 1.51 6.58 11.78
CA GLY A 25 2.89 6.85 11.45
C GLY A 25 3.47 5.88 10.41
N PRO A 26 4.59 6.27 9.77
CA PRO A 26 5.15 5.59 8.61
C PRO A 26 5.69 4.19 8.91
N GLY A 27 6.05 3.89 10.16
CA GLY A 27 6.68 2.61 10.50
C GLY A 27 8.09 2.47 9.90
N GLN A 28 8.53 1.23 9.66
CA GLN A 28 9.87 0.97 9.15
C GLN A 28 9.88 0.61 7.66
N PRO A 29 10.80 1.19 6.88
CA PRO A 29 10.90 0.92 5.47
C PRO A 29 11.01 -0.53 5.03
N THR A 30 11.83 -1.25 5.80
CA THR A 30 12.19 -2.63 5.55
C THR A 30 10.98 -3.55 5.57
N GLU A 31 9.91 -3.20 6.29
CA GLU A 31 8.67 -4.00 6.32
C GLU A 31 8.08 -4.22 4.92
N VAL A 32 8.26 -3.25 4.00
CA VAL A 32 7.79 -3.35 2.62
C VAL A 32 8.86 -3.91 1.70
N ILE A 33 10.12 -3.49 1.87
CA ILE A 33 11.25 -3.94 1.03
C ILE A 33 11.46 -5.46 1.19
N ASP A 34 11.30 -5.99 2.40
CA ASP A 34 11.46 -7.41 2.71
C ASP A 34 10.31 -8.28 2.17
N CYS A 35 9.25 -7.68 1.60
CA CYS A 35 8.20 -8.43 0.90
C CYS A 35 8.70 -9.06 -0.41
N PHE A 36 9.79 -8.55 -0.97
CA PHE A 36 10.35 -9.06 -2.22
C PHE A 36 11.29 -10.24 -1.91
N PRO A 37 11.11 -11.39 -2.58
CA PRO A 37 11.95 -12.57 -2.33
C PRO A 37 13.42 -12.26 -2.62
N GLU A 38 14.33 -12.84 -1.83
CA GLU A 38 15.78 -12.77 -2.06
C GLU A 38 16.06 -13.07 -3.54
N ALA A 39 16.63 -12.07 -4.23
CA ALA A 39 16.59 -11.95 -5.66
C ALA A 39 17.28 -13.12 -6.38
N ASN A 40 16.50 -14.10 -6.82
CA ASN A 40 16.85 -15.04 -7.89
C ASN A 40 16.64 -14.41 -9.28
N GLY A 41 16.99 -13.13 -9.43
CA GLY A 41 16.92 -12.40 -10.69
C GLY A 41 15.55 -11.85 -11.08
N ASP A 42 14.48 -12.10 -10.29
CA ASP A 42 13.13 -11.65 -10.62
C ASP A 42 12.89 -10.15 -10.34
N PHE A 43 13.70 -9.54 -9.46
CA PHE A 43 13.57 -8.14 -9.08
C PHE A 43 14.95 -7.47 -8.96
N THR A 44 14.99 -6.16 -9.25
CA THR A 44 16.16 -5.30 -9.07
C THR A 44 15.81 -4.20 -8.07
N LEU A 45 16.68 -4.00 -7.06
CA LEU A 45 16.59 -2.90 -6.11
C LEU A 45 17.70 -1.88 -6.40
N ILE A 46 17.33 -0.61 -6.54
CA ILE A 46 18.23 0.52 -6.75
C ILE A 46 17.91 1.58 -5.71
N VAL A 47 18.94 2.22 -5.15
CA VAL A 47 18.81 3.43 -4.34
C VAL A 47 19.54 4.55 -5.07
N ASP A 48 18.88 5.67 -5.29
CA ASP A 48 19.46 6.82 -6.00
C ASP A 48 20.19 7.79 -5.06
N ASP A 49 20.70 8.90 -5.62
CA ASP A 49 21.45 9.92 -4.87
C ASP A 49 20.59 10.73 -3.87
N ARG A 50 19.26 10.65 -3.99
CA ARG A 50 18.30 11.24 -3.04
C ARG A 50 17.85 10.24 -1.97
N ALA A 51 18.42 9.04 -1.97
CA ALA A 51 17.99 7.90 -1.16
C ALA A 51 16.56 7.43 -1.48
N ASP A 52 16.04 7.76 -2.66
CA ASP A 52 14.81 7.15 -3.15
C ASP A 52 15.10 5.69 -3.50
N THR A 53 14.22 4.78 -3.08
CA THR A 53 14.37 3.34 -3.38
C THR A 53 13.46 2.95 -4.53
N HIS A 54 13.97 2.15 -5.44
CA HIS A 54 13.26 1.66 -6.61
C HIS A 54 13.40 0.14 -6.69
N ILE A 55 12.27 -0.55 -6.73
CA ILE A 55 12.21 -1.99 -6.96
C ILE A 55 11.42 -2.22 -8.24
N SER A 56 12.00 -2.93 -9.20
CA SER A 56 11.34 -3.29 -10.44
C SER A 56 11.44 -4.78 -10.72
N SER A 57 10.40 -5.37 -11.28
CA SER A 57 10.48 -6.74 -11.79
C SER A 57 11.36 -6.80 -13.04
N ALA A 58 12.00 -7.95 -13.27
CA ALA A 58 12.89 -8.16 -14.41
C ALA A 58 12.19 -8.01 -15.77
N ASP A 59 10.89 -8.29 -15.84
CA ASP A 59 10.06 -8.10 -17.02
C ASP A 59 9.54 -6.65 -17.18
N GLY A 60 9.90 -5.76 -16.26
CA GLY A 60 9.49 -4.35 -16.24
C GLY A 60 8.01 -4.11 -15.96
N ARG A 61 7.26 -5.13 -15.51
CA ARG A 61 5.82 -5.01 -15.28
C ARG A 61 5.43 -4.44 -13.93
N LEU A 62 6.19 -4.74 -12.88
CA LEU A 62 5.95 -4.21 -11.54
C LEU A 62 7.01 -3.18 -11.21
N TYR A 63 6.58 -2.08 -10.61
CA TYR A 63 7.44 -1.06 -10.04
C TYR A 63 6.94 -0.66 -8.65
N LEU A 64 7.85 -0.57 -7.69
CA LEU A 64 7.64 0.04 -6.39
C LEU A 64 8.70 1.13 -6.17
N GLY A 65 8.26 2.35 -5.88
CA GLY A 65 9.10 3.47 -5.51
C GLY A 65 8.83 3.89 -4.07
N TRP A 66 9.90 4.10 -3.29
CA TRP A 66 9.91 4.80 -2.01
C TRP A 66 10.50 6.18 -2.22
N PHE A 67 9.83 7.22 -1.73
CA PHE A 67 10.34 8.60 -1.71
C PHE A 67 10.22 9.17 -0.28
N PRO A 68 11.30 9.16 0.54
CA PRO A 68 11.20 9.51 1.96
C PRO A 68 10.91 11.00 2.17
N ASP A 69 11.43 11.83 1.27
CA ASP A 69 11.25 13.28 1.25
C ASP A 69 10.22 13.71 0.18
N GLY A 70 9.42 12.75 -0.31
CA GLY A 70 8.50 12.97 -1.42
C GLY A 70 9.18 13.06 -2.79
N ARG A 71 8.35 12.94 -3.84
CA ARG A 71 8.82 13.04 -5.22
C ARG A 71 8.82 14.51 -5.67
N PRO A 72 9.81 14.96 -6.46
CA PRO A 72 9.78 16.29 -7.05
C PRO A 72 8.50 16.51 -7.87
N GLY A 73 7.71 17.51 -7.48
CA GLY A 73 6.40 17.80 -8.09
C GLY A 73 5.24 16.93 -7.60
N ALA A 74 5.48 16.02 -6.64
CA ALA A 74 4.48 15.21 -5.95
C ALA A 74 4.98 14.89 -4.53
N GLU A 75 5.00 15.91 -3.67
CA GLU A 75 5.60 15.86 -2.33
C GLU A 75 4.86 14.91 -1.39
N ASP A 76 3.58 14.63 -1.66
CA ASP A 76 2.73 13.70 -0.90
C ASP A 76 2.82 12.24 -1.42
N ASP A 77 3.69 11.94 -2.40
CA ASP A 77 3.93 10.58 -2.86
C ASP A 77 5.02 9.94 -1.99
N GLY A 78 4.64 9.23 -0.92
CA GLY A 78 5.60 8.49 -0.10
C GLY A 78 5.96 7.14 -0.72
N TRP A 79 4.94 6.39 -1.14
CA TRP A 79 5.10 5.14 -1.87
C TRP A 79 4.32 5.17 -3.17
N VAL A 80 4.91 4.62 -4.22
CA VAL A 80 4.25 4.44 -5.52
C VAL A 80 4.39 3.00 -5.98
N LEU A 81 3.28 2.27 -5.99
CA LEU A 81 3.19 0.93 -6.57
C LEU A 81 2.52 1.02 -7.94
N ALA A 82 3.13 0.43 -8.96
CA ALA A 82 2.56 0.37 -10.30
C ALA A 82 2.71 -1.03 -10.89
N VAL A 83 1.66 -1.47 -11.58
CA VAL A 83 1.66 -2.69 -12.39
C VAL A 83 1.21 -2.32 -13.78
N THR A 84 2.04 -2.59 -14.78
CA THR A 84 1.72 -2.28 -16.17
C THR A 84 0.68 -3.25 -16.72
N GLY A 85 -0.17 -2.72 -17.59
CA GLY A 85 -1.19 -3.51 -18.28
C GLY A 85 -0.64 -4.21 -19.53
N THR A 86 -1.57 -4.75 -20.29
CA THR A 86 -1.34 -5.18 -21.68
C THR A 86 -2.05 -4.24 -22.64
N ALA A 87 -1.94 -4.48 -23.95
CA ALA A 87 -2.73 -3.75 -24.94
C ALA A 87 -4.26 -3.87 -24.74
N ASN A 88 -4.71 -4.96 -24.09
CA ASN A 88 -6.14 -5.27 -23.94
C ASN A 88 -6.66 -5.06 -22.51
N VAL A 89 -5.78 -4.95 -21.52
CA VAL A 89 -6.14 -4.84 -20.11
C VAL A 89 -5.30 -3.72 -19.49
N PRO A 90 -5.93 -2.65 -18.97
CA PRO A 90 -5.18 -1.55 -18.37
C PRO A 90 -4.41 -2.01 -17.13
N GLY A 91 -3.28 -1.35 -16.87
CA GLY A 91 -2.54 -1.48 -15.61
C GLY A 91 -3.17 -0.64 -14.51
N TYR A 92 -2.49 -0.56 -13.37
CA TYR A 92 -2.90 0.30 -12.26
C TYR A 92 -1.71 0.92 -11.54
N ARG A 93 -2.00 1.98 -10.80
CA ARG A 93 -1.06 2.71 -9.95
C ARG A 93 -1.73 3.03 -8.62
N ILE A 94 -1.02 2.79 -7.54
CA ILE A 94 -1.42 3.14 -6.18
C ILE A 94 -0.35 4.05 -5.61
N VAL A 95 -0.78 5.17 -5.04
CA VAL A 95 0.08 6.08 -4.27
C VAL A 95 -0.34 6.00 -2.83
N PHE A 96 0.63 5.88 -1.94
CA PHE A 96 0.39 5.99 -0.51
C PHE A 96 1.07 7.26 0.00
N ASP A 97 0.34 7.98 0.85
CA ASP A 97 0.83 9.11 1.62
C ASP A 97 2.07 8.69 2.45
N PRO A 98 3.06 9.57 2.67
CA PRO A 98 4.26 9.24 3.44
C PRO A 98 3.98 8.77 4.86
N GLN A 99 2.86 9.16 5.46
CA GLN A 99 2.44 8.73 6.80
C GLN A 99 1.64 7.43 6.80
N THR A 100 1.37 6.84 5.63
CA THR A 100 0.73 5.52 5.55
C THR A 100 1.63 4.49 6.24
N PRO A 101 1.13 3.73 7.22
CA PRO A 101 1.95 2.74 7.90
C PRO A 101 2.55 1.72 6.92
N ALA A 102 3.88 1.54 6.98
CA ALA A 102 4.62 0.61 6.14
C ALA A 102 4.00 -0.79 6.13
N ARG A 103 3.52 -1.27 7.28
CA ARG A 103 2.80 -2.55 7.38
C ARG A 103 1.59 -2.68 6.45
N LEU A 104 0.83 -1.59 6.21
CA LEU A 104 -0.33 -1.60 5.30
C LEU A 104 0.12 -1.59 3.84
N VAL A 105 1.19 -0.84 3.53
CA VAL A 105 1.82 -0.85 2.22
C VAL A 105 2.36 -2.26 1.92
N ALA A 106 3.06 -2.88 2.87
CA ALA A 106 3.61 -4.24 2.80
C ALA A 106 2.53 -5.29 2.54
N ALA A 107 1.39 -5.21 3.24
CA ALA A 107 0.26 -6.09 3.02
C ALA A 107 -0.30 -5.94 1.59
N THR A 108 -0.39 -4.70 1.09
CA THR A 108 -0.85 -4.44 -0.27
C THR A 108 0.13 -4.97 -1.31
N VAL A 109 1.44 -4.72 -1.13
CA VAL A 109 2.51 -5.20 -2.00
C VAL A 109 2.52 -6.72 -2.04
N SER A 110 2.42 -7.39 -0.89
CA SER A 110 2.36 -8.84 -0.79
C SER A 110 1.20 -9.43 -1.58
N GLU A 111 0.01 -8.82 -1.50
CA GLU A 111 -1.14 -9.28 -2.29
C GLU A 111 -0.94 -9.05 -3.79
N VAL A 112 -0.36 -7.92 -4.19
CA VAL A 112 -0.02 -7.70 -5.60
C VAL A 112 0.98 -8.76 -6.09
N LEU A 113 2.03 -9.05 -5.33
CA LEU A 113 3.01 -10.09 -5.68
C LEU A 113 2.36 -11.47 -5.80
N ALA A 114 1.40 -11.81 -4.94
CA ALA A 114 0.67 -13.06 -5.00
C ALA A 114 -0.20 -13.21 -6.27
N THR A 115 -0.53 -12.11 -6.96
CA THR A 115 -1.23 -12.16 -8.25
C THR A 115 -0.32 -12.53 -9.44
N ALA A 116 1.00 -12.50 -9.27
CA ALA A 116 1.94 -12.80 -10.34
C ALA A 116 1.82 -14.28 -10.74
N ARG A 117 1.46 -14.52 -12.02
CA ARG A 117 1.42 -15.86 -12.62
C ARG A 117 2.52 -15.97 -13.65
N ARG A 118 3.33 -17.02 -13.59
CA ARG A 118 4.25 -17.37 -14.68
C ARG A 118 3.41 -17.67 -15.92
N GLN A 119 3.68 -16.94 -17.00
CA GLN A 119 3.15 -17.30 -18.31
C GLN A 119 4.00 -18.46 -18.83
N HIS A 120 3.37 -19.62 -19.04
CA HIS A 120 3.97 -20.79 -19.66
C HIS A 120 3.94 -20.69 -21.17
#